data_AF-A0A8S2DDU9-F1
#
_entry.id   AF-A0A8S2DDU9-F1
#
_cell.length_a   1.000
_cell.length_b   1.000
_cell.length_c   1.000
_cell.angle_alpha   90.00
_cell.angle_beta   90.00
_cell.angle_gamma   90.00
#
_symmetry.space_group_name_H-M   'P 1'
#
loop_
_entity.id
_entity.type
_entity.pdbx_description
1 polymer ?
#
loop_
_entity_poly.entity_id
_entity_poly.type
_entity_poly.pdbx_seq_one_letter_code
_entity_poly.pdbx_strand_id
1 'polypeptide(L)'
;SVFRSILHSPIVIPPQCSNHASSLIRKLLRREISQRLGFNGGASSLRIDPWFKNIKWDELYDKKYPPPFIPQYKNLGDTRNYSQFNNEELRAHQTRLNVTPIKNI
;
A
#
# COMPACT_ATOMS: atom_id res chain seq x y z
N SER A 1 6.92 15.61 -14.06
CA SER A 1 6.20 15.47 -12.78
C SER A 1 5.74 14.03 -12.63
N VAL A 2 5.44 13.60 -11.39
CA VAL A 2 4.93 12.25 -11.10
C VAL A 2 3.67 11.93 -11.91
N PHE A 3 2.75 12.89 -12.04
CA PHE A 3 1.53 12.74 -12.83
C PHE A 3 1.82 12.35 -14.29
N ARG A 4 2.76 13.06 -14.94
CA ARG A 4 3.18 12.74 -16.31
C ARG A 4 3.78 11.33 -16.40
N SER A 5 4.55 10.92 -15.39
CA SER A 5 5.15 9.59 -15.34
C SER A 5 4.11 8.48 -15.20
N ILE A 6 3.10 8.66 -14.34
CA ILE A 6 1.98 7.72 -14.20
C ILE A 6 1.26 7.53 -15.54
N LEU A 7 1.00 8.63 -16.26
CA LEU A 7 0.29 8.57 -17.52
C LEU A 7 1.12 7.99 -18.67
N HIS A 8 2.43 8.27 -18.74
CA HIS A 8 3.18 8.02 -19.98
C HIS A 8 4.45 7.19 -19.83
N SER A 9 5.08 7.14 -18.65
CA SER A 9 6.36 6.43 -18.51
C SER A 9 6.17 4.92 -18.65
N PRO A 10 7.04 4.22 -19.40
CA PRO A 10 7.00 2.76 -19.45
C PRO A 10 7.24 2.16 -18.05
N ILE A 11 6.62 1.02 -17.79
CA ILE A 11 6.81 0.31 -16.52
C ILE A 11 8.16 -0.42 -16.58
N VAL A 12 9.13 0.09 -15.82
CA VAL A 12 10.44 -0.53 -15.61
C VAL A 12 10.34 -1.41 -14.37
N ILE A 13 10.57 -2.72 -14.56
CA ILE A 13 10.55 -3.70 -13.46
C ILE A 13 12.00 -3.99 -13.06
N PRO A 14 12.36 -3.92 -11.76
CA PRO A 14 13.69 -4.27 -11.30
C PRO A 14 14.05 -5.73 -11.62
N PRO A 15 15.31 -6.04 -11.96
CA PRO A 15 15.74 -7.39 -12.37
C PRO A 15 15.62 -8.44 -11.26
N GLN A 16 15.61 -8.03 -9.98
CA GLN A 16 15.42 -8.92 -8.84
C GLN A 16 13.98 -9.43 -8.67
N CYS A 17 13.00 -8.87 -9.40
CA CYS A 17 11.62 -9.31 -9.32
C CYS A 17 11.45 -10.66 -10.03
N SER A 18 10.81 -11.62 -9.37
CA SER A 18 10.44 -12.88 -10.01
C SER A 18 9.51 -12.67 -11.21
N ASN A 19 9.42 -13.64 -12.12
CA ASN A 19 8.54 -13.58 -13.29
C ASN A 19 7.07 -13.37 -12.89
N HIS A 20 6.60 -14.04 -11.83
CA HIS A 20 5.24 -13.85 -11.31
C HIS A 20 5.06 -12.43 -10.75
N ALA A 21 6.03 -11.88 -10.02
CA ALA A 21 5.94 -10.52 -9.48
C ALA A 21 5.91 -9.48 -10.61
N SER A 22 6.80 -9.64 -11.59
CA SER A 22 6.87 -8.79 -12.78
C SER A 22 5.55 -8.80 -13.56
N SER A 23 4.96 -9.99 -13.75
CA SER A 23 3.66 -10.16 -14.40
C SER A 23 2.54 -9.48 -13.61
N LEU A 24 2.48 -9.69 -12.29
CA LEU A 24 1.50 -9.06 -11.41
C LEU A 24 1.56 -7.53 -11.49
N ILE A 25 2.75 -6.94 -11.35
CA ILE A 25 2.95 -5.48 -11.42
C ILE A 25 2.44 -4.93 -12.76
N ARG A 26 2.77 -5.57 -13.88
CA ARG A 26 2.31 -5.13 -15.21
C ARG A 26 0.79 -5.21 -15.36
N LYS A 27 0.14 -6.22 -14.76
CA LYS A 27 -1.32 -6.39 -14.79
C LYS A 27 -2.05 -5.39 -13.89
N LEU A 28 -1.49 -5.08 -12.72
CA LEU A 28 -2.04 -4.06 -11.81
C LEU A 28 -1.86 -2.63 -12.33
N LEU A 29 -0.76 -2.36 -13.05
CA LEU A 29 -0.43 -1.03 -13.57
C LEU A 29 -0.88 -0.83 -15.03
N ARG A 30 -1.89 -1.57 -15.50
CA ARG A 30 -2.52 -1.31 -16.81
C ARG A 30 -3.17 0.08 -16.81
N ARG A 31 -2.86 0.86 -17.85
CA ARG A 31 -3.44 2.19 -18.09
C ARG A 31 -4.93 2.11 -18.38
N GLU A 32 -5.28 1.24 -19.32
CA GLU A 32 -6.67 0.89 -19.61
C GLU A 32 -7.27 0.20 -18.39
N ILE A 33 -8.26 0.86 -17.78
CA ILE A 33 -8.87 0.42 -16.53
C ILE A 33 -9.53 -0.95 -16.72
N SER A 34 -10.17 -1.18 -17.87
CA SER A 34 -10.84 -2.45 -18.21
C SER A 34 -9.89 -3.65 -18.30
N GLN A 35 -8.60 -3.42 -18.56
CA GLN A 35 -7.56 -4.45 -18.61
C GLN A 35 -6.83 -4.63 -17.28
N ARG A 36 -7.10 -3.77 -16.30
CA ARG A 36 -6.45 -3.83 -15.00
C ARG A 36 -6.92 -5.05 -14.22
N LEU A 37 -5.97 -5.80 -13.67
CA LEU A 37 -6.31 -6.89 -12.75
C LEU A 37 -7.12 -6.34 -11.57
N GLY A 38 -8.24 -6.99 -11.26
CA GLY A 38 -9.21 -6.50 -10.29
C GLY A 38 -10.38 -5.72 -10.88
N PHE A 39 -10.31 -5.25 -12.13
CA PHE A 39 -11.46 -4.61 -12.76
C PHE A 39 -12.58 -5.62 -13.03
N ASN A 40 -12.25 -6.71 -13.70
CA ASN A 40 -13.15 -7.85 -13.89
C ASN A 40 -12.94 -8.86 -12.75
N GLY A 41 -14.01 -9.20 -12.02
CA GLY A 41 -13.95 -10.19 -10.94
C GLY A 41 -13.33 -9.71 -9.63
N GLY A 42 -13.01 -8.41 -9.49
CA GLY A 42 -12.64 -7.80 -8.22
C GLY A 42 -11.46 -8.48 -7.53
N ALA A 43 -11.52 -8.53 -6.20
CA ALA A 43 -10.51 -9.17 -5.36
C ALA A 43 -10.28 -10.66 -5.70
N SER A 44 -11.31 -11.38 -6.14
CA SER A 44 -11.19 -12.80 -6.50
C SER A 44 -10.19 -13.01 -7.63
N SER A 45 -10.16 -12.10 -8.62
CA SER A 45 -9.17 -12.16 -9.72
C SER A 45 -7.73 -11.97 -9.23
N LEU A 46 -7.51 -11.18 -8.17
CA LEU A 46 -6.18 -11.04 -7.55
C LEU A 46 -5.79 -12.31 -6.79
N ARG A 47 -6.73 -12.89 -6.04
CA ARG A 47 -6.46 -14.06 -5.18
C ARG A 47 -5.99 -15.30 -5.95
N ILE A 48 -6.44 -15.44 -7.21
CA ILE A 48 -6.09 -16.57 -8.08
C ILE A 48 -4.83 -16.33 -8.92
N ASP A 49 -4.21 -15.15 -8.84
CA ASP A 49 -3.01 -14.86 -9.62
C ASP A 49 -1.85 -15.77 -9.22
N PRO A 50 -1.02 -16.26 -10.17
CA PRO A 50 0.12 -17.13 -9.85
C PRO A 50 1.12 -16.57 -8.83
N TRP A 51 1.19 -15.24 -8.66
CA TRP A 51 2.00 -14.64 -7.60
C TRP A 51 1.51 -15.01 -6.19
N PHE A 52 0.19 -15.13 -6.00
CA PHE A 52 -0.44 -15.45 -4.71
C PHE A 52 -0.68 -16.94 -4.51
N LYS A 53 -0.22 -17.82 -5.41
CA LYS A 53 -0.56 -19.27 -5.39
C LYS A 53 -0.27 -20.00 -4.07
N ASN A 54 0.67 -19.51 -3.27
CA ASN A 54 1.08 -20.12 -2.00
C ASN A 54 0.40 -19.46 -0.78
N ILE A 55 -0.47 -18.47 -1.00
CA ILE A 55 -1.20 -17.79 0.07
C ILE A 55 -2.51 -18.55 0.30
N LYS A 56 -2.65 -19.09 1.51
CA LYS A 56 -3.91 -19.59 2.03
C LYS A 56 -4.65 -18.44 2.69
N TRP A 57 -5.60 -17.87 1.96
CA TRP A 57 -6.27 -16.63 2.36
C TRP A 57 -7.00 -16.71 3.71
N ASP A 58 -7.59 -17.86 4.03
CA ASP A 58 -8.28 -18.06 5.31
C ASP A 58 -7.31 -18.11 6.48
N GLU A 59 -6.16 -18.78 6.33
CA GLU A 59 -5.11 -18.81 7.35
C GLU A 59 -4.49 -17.41 7.57
N LEU A 60 -4.37 -16.61 6.50
CA LEU A 60 -3.92 -15.22 6.61
C LEU A 60 -4.94 -14.36 7.36
N TYR A 61 -6.23 -14.51 7.04
CA TYR A 61 -7.32 -13.81 7.72
C TYR A 61 -7.38 -14.14 9.22
N ASP A 62 -7.22 -15.42 9.55
CA ASP A 62 -7.17 -15.93 10.94
C ASP A 62 -5.86 -15.59 11.66
N LYS A 63 -4.95 -14.83 11.04
CA LYS A 63 -3.64 -14.45 11.59
C LYS A 63 -2.77 -15.65 11.99
N LYS A 64 -2.87 -16.77 11.26
CA LYS A 64 -2.09 -18.00 11.50
C LYS A 64 -0.67 -17.93 10.92
N TYR A 65 -0.42 -17.03 9.97
CA TYR A 65 0.91 -16.84 9.41
C TYR A 65 1.84 -16.14 10.41
N PRO A 66 3.05 -16.66 10.67
CA PRO A 66 4.05 -15.90 11.38
C PRO A 66 4.44 -14.67 10.53
N PRO A 67 4.43 -13.44 11.08
CA PRO A 67 4.83 -12.27 10.34
C PRO A 67 6.33 -12.34 10.02
N PRO A 68 6.76 -11.89 8.82
CA PRO A 68 8.18 -11.88 8.47
C PRO A 68 9.00 -10.88 9.30
N PHE A 69 8.32 -9.92 9.95
CA PHE A 69 8.95 -8.89 10.78
C PHE A 69 8.06 -8.60 11.99
N ILE A 70 8.66 -8.63 13.18
CA ILE A 70 8.05 -8.23 14.44
C ILE A 70 8.80 -6.99 14.94
N PRO A 71 8.19 -5.79 14.95
CA PRO A 71 8.85 -4.59 15.42
C PRO A 71 9.16 -4.68 16.91
N GLN A 72 10.32 -4.15 17.31
CA GLN A 72 10.70 -4.10 18.72
C GLN A 72 9.96 -2.97 19.45
N TYR A 73 9.44 -3.28 20.63
CA TYR A 73 8.85 -2.30 21.54
C TYR A 73 9.13 -2.73 22.99
N LYS A 74 9.18 -1.75 23.91
CA LYS A 74 9.42 -1.99 25.35
C LYS A 74 8.12 -2.05 26.14
N ASN A 75 7.15 -1.21 25.78
CA ASN A 75 5.87 -1.08 26.47
C ASN A 75 4.84 -0.43 25.53
N LEU A 76 3.59 -0.30 26.00
CA LEU A 76 2.48 0.26 25.22
C LEU A 76 2.67 1.73 24.82
N GLY A 77 3.53 2.48 25.53
CA GLY A 77 3.84 3.89 25.23
C GLY A 77 5.11 4.08 24.38
N ASP A 78 5.70 3.02 23.86
CA ASP A 78 6.96 3.09 23.14
C ASP A 78 6.79 3.68 21.72
N THR A 79 7.31 4.88 21.51
CA THR A 79 7.20 5.61 20.24
C THR A 79 8.41 5.45 19.33
N ARG A 80 9.34 4.50 19.60
CA ARG A 80 10.60 4.41 18.84
C ARG A 80 10.45 4.13 17.34
N ASN A 81 9.36 3.50 16.93
CA ASN A 81 9.09 3.16 15.54
C ASN A 81 8.37 4.31 14.80
N TYR A 82 8.17 5.46 15.46
CA TYR A 82 7.57 6.66 14.89
C TYR A 82 8.64 7.72 14.66
N SER A 83 8.45 8.56 13.64
CA SER A 83 9.28 9.74 13.42
C SER A 83 9.08 10.76 14.55
N GLN A 84 10.17 11.33 15.04
CA GLN A 84 10.10 12.47 15.95
C GLN A 84 9.73 13.72 15.15
N PHE A 85 8.59 14.32 15.47
CA PHE A 85 8.23 15.63 14.94
C PHE A 85 8.83 16.71 15.83
N ASN A 86 9.35 17.77 15.22
CA ASN A 86 9.76 18.94 15.97
C ASN A 86 8.53 19.80 16.35
N ASN A 87 8.73 20.74 17.28
CA ASN A 87 7.64 21.59 17.78
C ASN A 87 7.01 22.46 16.68
N GLU A 88 7.75 22.81 15.63
CA GLU A 88 7.23 23.60 14.50
C GLU A 88 6.31 22.76 13.61
N GLU A 89 6.67 21.51 13.35
CA GLU A 89 5.85 20.54 12.62
C GLU A 89 4.55 20.20 13.37
N LEU A 90 4.64 20.04 14.70
CA LEU A 90 3.47 19.82 15.55
C LEU A 90 2.51 21.02 15.52
N ARG A 91 3.05 22.25 15.61
CA ARG A 91 2.26 23.49 15.49
C ARG A 91 1.63 23.66 14.11
N ALA A 92 2.37 23.34 13.05
CA ALA A 92 1.85 23.37 11.68
C ALA A 92 0.72 22.35 11.49
N HIS A 93 0.84 21.15 12.06
CA HIS A 93 -0.20 20.13 12.01
C HIS A 93 -1.45 20.53 12.80
N GLN A 94 -1.30 21.07 14.00
CA GLN A 94 -2.40 21.57 14.83
C GLN A 94 -3.14 22.75 14.16
N THR A 95 -2.39 23.68 13.57
CA THR A 95 -2.97 24.80 12.81
C THR A 95 -3.80 24.30 11.64
N ARG A 96 -3.35 23.27 10.90
CA ARG A 96 -4.12 22.70 9.77
C ARG A 96 -5.42 22.03 10.18
N LEU A 97 -5.46 21.36 11.33
CA LEU A 97 -6.68 20.71 11.85
C LEU A 97 -7.70 21.73 12.39
N ASN A 98 -7.23 22.87 12.91
CA ASN A 98 -8.09 23.93 13.46
C ASN A 98 -8.67 24.88 12.39
N VAL A 99 -8.35 24.70 11.10
CA VAL A 99 -8.78 25.60 10.00
C VAL A 99 -10.10 25.19 9.33
N THR A 100 -10.83 24.19 9.85
CA THR A 100 -12.22 23.95 9.42
C THR A 100 -13.20 24.34 10.52
N PRO A 101 -13.79 25.55 10.50
CA PRO A 101 -15.15 25.68 10.98
C PRO A 101 -16.00 24.80 10.06
N ILE A 102 -16.69 23.80 10.62
CA ILE A 102 -17.89 23.28 9.98
C ILE A 102 -18.82 24.49 9.90
N LYS A 103 -18.88 25.14 8.74
CA LYS A 103 -19.96 26.08 8.45
C LYS A 103 -21.20 25.21 8.35
N ASN A 104 -21.95 25.15 9.45
CA ASN A 104 -23.33 24.69 9.44
C ASN A 104 -24.06 25.46 8.34
N ILE A 105 -24.48 24.73 7.30
CA ILE A 105 -25.59 25.07 6.43
C ILE A 105 -26.42 23.80 6.32
#